data_AF-A0A967U1D8-F1
#
_entry.id   AF-A0A967U1D8-F1
#
_cell.length_a   1.000
_cell.length_b   1.000
_cell.length_c   1.000
_cell.angle_alpha   90.00
_cell.angle_beta   90.00
_cell.angle_gamma   90.00
#
_symmetry.space_group_name_H-M   'P 1'
#
loop_
_entity.id
_entity.type
_entity.pdbx_description
1 polymer ?
#
loop_
_entity_poly.entity_id
_entity_poly.type
_entity_poly.pdbx_seq_one_letter_code
_entity_poly.pdbx_strand_id
1 'polypeptide(L)'
;WTEAGRPAQIVIEWAEDLPPTGLEVSWDGARARAWWPINIADAHALPPPDELRGLSLDALIHIVTSARPLKDALRQWMQRQRRLGTIQRDENGEPLDPHKRVDTSGFLLQRTRRVSWALAGLRERLERPVPTRQALEWRVHGPVGVRQVARALEQEQRSSEEYAFLMAELVLELARVRPRTAEGCLSPREVRQVLGRFIDEVRSQIEAAAADLSPATRGYVEQALSQADSAARRA
;
A
#
# COMPACT_ATOMS: atom_id res chain seq x y z
N TRP A 1 28.89 -13.62 -23.38
CA TRP A 1 28.37 -15.00 -23.57
C TRP A 1 29.39 -15.93 -24.20
N THR A 2 29.97 -15.58 -25.37
CA THR A 2 30.99 -16.40 -26.05
C THR A 2 32.25 -16.61 -25.20
N GLU A 3 32.77 -15.55 -24.58
CA GLU A 3 33.95 -15.61 -23.70
C GLU A 3 33.71 -16.43 -22.42
N ALA A 4 32.46 -16.53 -21.96
CA ALA A 4 32.09 -17.28 -20.78
C ALA A 4 31.82 -18.77 -21.05
N GLY A 5 32.11 -19.26 -22.26
CA GLY A 5 31.94 -20.67 -22.62
C GLY A 5 30.50 -21.08 -22.96
N ARG A 6 29.66 -20.14 -23.42
CA ARG A 6 28.25 -20.39 -23.82
C ARG A 6 27.39 -21.00 -22.70
N PRO A 7 27.38 -20.40 -21.50
CA PRO A 7 26.58 -20.92 -20.39
C PRO A 7 25.09 -20.78 -20.69
N ALA A 8 24.29 -21.70 -20.14
CA ALA A 8 22.83 -21.67 -20.25
C ALA A 8 22.19 -20.47 -19.51
N GLN A 9 22.91 -19.92 -18.53
CA GLN A 9 22.50 -18.76 -17.76
C GLN A 9 23.66 -17.77 -17.63
N ILE A 10 23.37 -16.48 -17.77
CA ILE A 10 24.29 -15.38 -17.47
C ILE A 10 23.60 -14.49 -16.44
N VAL A 11 24.33 -14.12 -15.40
CA VAL A 11 23.93 -13.10 -14.44
C VAL A 11 24.76 -11.86 -14.72
N ILE A 12 24.09 -10.72 -14.89
CA ILE A 12 24.72 -9.42 -15.11
C ILE A 12 24.23 -8.53 -13.97
N GLU A 13 25.15 -7.91 -13.23
CA GLU A 13 24.77 -6.91 -12.24
C GLU A 13 24.24 -5.67 -12.96
N TRP A 14 23.08 -5.19 -12.50
CA TRP A 14 22.41 -4.03 -13.07
C TRP A 14 22.49 -2.87 -12.07
N ALA A 15 23.06 -1.75 -12.51
CA ALA A 15 23.36 -0.61 -11.64
C ALA A 15 22.29 0.50 -11.69
N GLU A 16 21.33 0.44 -12.62
CA GLU A 16 20.27 1.44 -12.73
C GLU A 16 19.02 1.03 -11.96
N ASP A 17 18.26 2.03 -11.48
CA ASP A 17 17.05 1.81 -10.69
C ASP A 17 15.96 1.05 -11.47
N LEU A 18 15.81 1.33 -12.76
CA LEU A 18 14.78 0.72 -13.60
C LEU A 18 15.39 -0.38 -14.48
N PRO A 19 14.74 -1.56 -14.56
CA PRO A 19 15.18 -2.58 -15.49
C PRO A 19 14.93 -2.14 -16.94
N PRO A 20 15.78 -2.55 -17.88
CA PRO A 20 15.59 -2.21 -19.28
C PRO A 20 14.35 -2.93 -19.83
N THR A 21 13.71 -2.33 -20.83
CA THR A 21 12.51 -2.90 -21.47
C THR A 21 12.83 -4.05 -22.42
N GLY A 22 14.10 -4.19 -22.79
CA GLY A 22 14.61 -5.26 -23.62
C GLY A 22 16.12 -5.18 -23.78
N LEU A 23 16.69 -6.20 -24.41
CA LEU A 23 18.11 -6.29 -24.73
C LEU A 23 18.27 -6.24 -26.24
N GLU A 24 19.18 -5.40 -26.72
CA GLU A 24 19.65 -5.50 -28.09
C GLU A 24 20.68 -6.64 -28.17
N VAL A 25 20.35 -7.69 -28.90
CA VAL A 25 21.19 -8.89 -29.04
C VAL A 25 21.79 -8.94 -30.43
N SER A 26 23.11 -9.17 -30.48
CA SER A 26 23.85 -9.49 -31.70
C SER A 26 24.96 -10.47 -31.37
N TRP A 27 25.42 -11.23 -32.36
CA TRP A 27 26.54 -12.17 -32.24
C TRP A 27 27.40 -12.11 -33.50
N ASP A 28 28.60 -12.68 -33.41
CA ASP A 28 29.56 -12.63 -34.50
C ASP A 28 29.06 -13.42 -35.72
N GLY A 29 29.00 -12.76 -36.88
CA GLY A 29 28.36 -13.26 -38.10
C GLY A 29 26.86 -12.94 -38.26
N ALA A 30 26.22 -12.27 -37.30
CA ALA A 30 24.85 -11.79 -37.44
C ALA A 30 24.79 -10.57 -38.38
N ARG A 31 23.93 -10.63 -39.40
CA ARG A 31 23.70 -9.50 -40.34
C ARG A 31 22.82 -8.39 -39.74
N ALA A 32 22.12 -8.65 -38.63
CA ALA A 32 21.19 -7.71 -38.03
C ALA A 32 21.17 -7.88 -36.51
N ARG A 33 20.75 -6.83 -35.82
CA ARG A 33 20.50 -6.83 -34.38
C ARG A 33 19.04 -7.16 -34.12
N ALA A 34 18.76 -7.89 -33.03
CA ALA A 34 17.41 -8.23 -32.63
C ALA A 34 17.11 -7.64 -31.26
N TRP A 35 15.90 -7.10 -31.08
CA TRP A 35 15.43 -6.62 -29.79
C TRP A 35 14.70 -7.74 -29.05
N TRP A 36 15.20 -8.16 -27.89
CA TRP A 36 14.59 -9.19 -27.07
C TRP A 36 13.87 -8.55 -25.88
N PRO A 37 12.55 -8.77 -25.71
CA PRO A 37 11.84 -8.25 -24.55
C PRO A 37 12.33 -8.95 -23.27
N ILE A 38 12.49 -8.18 -22.20
CA ILE A 38 12.80 -8.74 -20.89
C ILE A 38 11.51 -9.17 -20.22
N ASN A 39 11.45 -10.44 -19.81
CA ASN A 39 10.40 -10.94 -18.95
C ASN A 39 10.84 -10.82 -17.49
N ILE A 40 9.95 -10.31 -16.66
CA ILE A 40 10.21 -10.08 -15.25
C ILE A 40 9.74 -11.33 -14.49
N ALA A 41 10.70 -12.06 -13.92
CA ALA A 41 10.41 -13.28 -13.17
C ALA A 41 9.71 -12.98 -11.83
N ASP A 42 10.09 -11.89 -11.18
CA ASP A 42 9.46 -11.40 -9.95
C ASP A 42 9.09 -9.92 -10.07
N ALA A 43 7.79 -9.65 -10.21
CA ALA A 43 7.26 -8.29 -10.31
C ALA A 43 7.38 -7.49 -8.99
N HIS A 44 7.63 -8.15 -7.85
CA HIS A 44 7.87 -7.50 -6.56
C HIS A 44 9.27 -6.85 -6.47
N ALA A 45 10.20 -7.28 -7.32
CA ALA A 45 11.55 -6.71 -7.40
C ALA A 45 11.60 -5.41 -8.22
N LEU A 46 10.51 -5.05 -8.91
CA LEU A 46 10.45 -3.78 -9.64
C LEU A 46 10.27 -2.62 -8.68
N PRO A 47 11.02 -1.52 -8.84
CA PRO A 47 10.69 -0.31 -8.12
C PRO A 47 9.28 0.15 -8.53
N PRO A 48 8.50 0.69 -7.58
CA PRO A 48 7.24 1.33 -7.92
C PRO A 48 7.51 2.54 -8.84
N PRO A 49 6.58 2.85 -9.77
CA PRO A 49 6.64 4.09 -10.54
C PRO A 49 6.81 5.31 -9.63
N ASP A 50 7.56 6.31 -10.08
CA ASP A 50 7.87 7.53 -9.31
C ASP A 50 6.63 8.23 -8.80
N GLU A 51 5.54 8.21 -9.58
CA GLU A 51 4.28 8.83 -9.21
C GLU A 51 3.59 8.14 -8.03
N LEU A 52 3.98 6.90 -7.72
CA LEU A 52 3.50 6.14 -6.57
C LEU A 52 4.49 6.17 -5.38
N ARG A 53 5.69 6.72 -5.56
CA ARG A 53 6.65 6.92 -4.47
C ARG A 53 6.19 8.10 -3.59
N GLY A 54 6.12 7.89 -2.28
CA GLY A 54 5.83 8.96 -1.32
C GLY A 54 4.39 9.49 -1.33
N LEU A 55 3.42 8.69 -1.76
CA LEU A 55 2.00 9.06 -1.64
C LEU A 55 1.65 9.31 -0.17
N SER A 56 1.03 10.46 0.11
CA SER A 56 0.50 10.74 1.44
C SER A 56 -0.60 9.75 1.81
N LEU A 57 -0.89 9.60 3.11
CA LEU A 57 -2.00 8.78 3.58
C LEU A 57 -3.28 9.20 2.87
N ASP A 58 -3.55 10.51 2.75
CA ASP A 58 -4.72 11.02 2.02
C ASP A 58 -4.82 10.54 0.57
N ALA A 59 -3.69 10.50 -0.13
CA ALA A 59 -3.63 9.99 -1.49
C ALA A 59 -3.95 8.49 -1.53
N LEU A 60 -3.33 7.71 -0.63
CA LEU A 60 -3.56 6.28 -0.52
C LEU A 60 -5.02 5.97 -0.16
N ILE A 61 -5.58 6.64 0.85
CA ILE A 61 -6.98 6.50 1.25
C ILE A 61 -7.90 6.73 0.05
N HIS A 62 -7.71 7.84 -0.67
CA HIS A 62 -8.53 8.18 -1.83
C HIS A 62 -8.40 7.15 -2.96
N ILE A 63 -7.19 6.65 -3.21
CA ILE A 63 -6.94 5.66 -4.26
C ILE A 63 -7.54 4.30 -3.88
N VAL A 64 -7.39 3.86 -2.63
CA VAL A 64 -7.83 2.53 -2.20
C VAL A 64 -9.34 2.45 -2.04
N THR A 65 -9.97 3.53 -1.55
CA THR A 65 -11.43 3.65 -1.44
C THR A 65 -12.10 3.92 -2.79
N SER A 66 -11.35 4.35 -3.81
CA SER A 66 -11.88 4.55 -5.15
C SER A 66 -12.29 3.22 -5.78
N ALA A 67 -13.55 3.13 -6.21
CA ALA A 67 -14.03 2.03 -7.05
C ALA A 67 -13.51 2.10 -8.50
N ARG A 68 -12.70 3.11 -8.85
CA ARG A 68 -12.20 3.38 -10.21
C ARG A 68 -10.86 2.69 -10.46
N PRO A 69 -10.49 2.42 -11.73
CA PRO A 69 -9.14 1.97 -12.08
C PRO A 69 -8.08 2.89 -11.48
N LEU A 70 -6.96 2.31 -11.03
CA LEU A 70 -5.87 3.03 -10.33
C LEU A 70 -5.43 4.30 -11.09
N LYS A 71 -5.21 4.18 -12.40
CA LYS A 71 -4.81 5.29 -13.27
C LYS A 71 -5.78 6.48 -13.22
N ASP A 72 -7.08 6.22 -13.09
CA ASP A 72 -8.11 7.26 -13.08
C ASP A 72 -8.22 7.91 -11.71
N ALA A 73 -8.10 7.10 -10.64
CA ALA A 73 -8.02 7.60 -9.28
C ALA A 73 -6.79 8.49 -9.07
N LEU A 74 -5.63 8.07 -9.61
CA LEU A 74 -4.37 8.81 -9.54
C LEU A 74 -4.45 10.12 -10.34
N ARG A 75 -4.95 10.09 -11.58
CA ARG A 75 -5.14 11.32 -12.39
C ARG A 75 -6.05 12.31 -11.68
N GLN A 76 -7.15 11.87 -11.11
CA GLN A 76 -8.09 12.76 -10.41
C GLN A 76 -7.47 13.36 -9.15
N TRP A 77 -6.73 12.56 -8.39
CA TRP A 77 -6.00 13.06 -7.24
C TRP A 77 -4.96 14.10 -7.65
N MET A 78 -4.14 13.83 -8.68
CA MET A 78 -3.17 14.77 -9.21
C MET A 78 -3.81 16.07 -9.72
N GLN A 79 -4.96 15.96 -10.42
CA GLN A 79 -5.72 17.14 -10.86
C GLN A 79 -6.26 17.95 -9.67
N ARG A 80 -6.71 17.29 -8.60
CA ARG A 80 -7.19 17.96 -7.38
C ARG A 80 -6.04 18.64 -6.65
N GLN A 81 -4.87 18.02 -6.54
CA GLN A 81 -3.67 18.62 -5.96
C GLN A 81 -3.22 19.86 -6.76
N ARG A 82 -3.20 19.79 -8.09
CA ARG A 82 -2.90 20.95 -8.95
C ARG A 82 -3.86 22.11 -8.70
N ARG A 83 -5.17 21.83 -8.57
CA ARG A 83 -6.20 22.84 -8.26
C ARG A 83 -6.05 23.43 -6.85
N LEU A 84 -5.68 22.61 -5.86
CA LEU A 84 -5.37 23.08 -4.50
C LEU A 84 -4.09 23.92 -4.46
N GLY A 85 -3.10 23.62 -5.30
CA GLY A 85 -1.94 24.48 -5.52
C GLY A 85 -2.27 25.80 -6.22
N THR A 86 -3.43 25.91 -6.88
CA THR A 86 -3.92 27.14 -7.52
C THR A 86 -4.79 28.00 -6.58
N ILE A 87 -4.88 27.67 -5.29
CA ILE A 87 -5.56 28.53 -4.31
C ILE A 87 -4.86 29.89 -4.33
N GLN A 88 -5.62 30.95 -4.61
CA GLN A 88 -5.13 32.32 -4.55
C GLN A 88 -4.62 32.57 -3.13
N ARG A 89 -3.33 32.87 -3.04
CA ARG A 89 -2.65 33.26 -1.81
C ARG A 89 -2.52 34.78 -1.82
N ASP A 90 -2.59 35.40 -0.66
CA ASP A 90 -2.30 36.82 -0.51
C ASP A 90 -0.79 37.10 -0.73
N GLU A 91 -0.41 38.36 -0.64
CA GLU A 91 0.99 38.82 -0.73
C GLU A 91 1.92 38.22 0.33
N ASN A 92 1.37 37.63 1.39
CA ASN A 92 2.10 36.95 2.47
C ASN A 92 2.14 35.42 2.30
N GLY A 93 1.54 34.88 1.23
CA GLY A 93 1.49 33.44 0.97
C GLY A 93 0.35 32.70 1.69
N GLU A 94 -0.56 33.42 2.35
CA GLU A 94 -1.67 32.85 3.10
C GLU A 94 -2.89 32.61 2.20
N PRO A 95 -3.65 31.51 2.38
CA PRO A 95 -4.89 31.29 1.64
C PRO A 95 -5.90 32.42 1.88
N LEU A 96 -6.37 33.07 0.80
CA LEU A 96 -7.38 34.14 0.86
C LEU A 96 -8.73 33.71 1.46
N ASP A 97 -9.02 32.40 1.47
CA ASP A 97 -10.24 31.81 2.05
C ASP A 97 -10.08 31.61 3.58
N PRO A 98 -10.86 32.31 4.42
CA PRO A 98 -10.76 32.21 5.88
C PRO A 98 -11.03 30.80 6.42
N HIS A 99 -11.83 29.99 5.73
CA HIS A 99 -12.12 28.61 6.14
C HIS A 99 -10.96 27.65 5.86
N LYS A 100 -10.01 28.05 5.00
CA LYS A 100 -8.77 27.30 4.74
C LYS A 100 -7.61 27.69 5.64
N ARG A 101 -7.76 28.75 6.43
CA ARG A 101 -6.78 29.17 7.45
C ARG A 101 -6.77 28.25 8.66
N VAL A 102 -7.83 27.45 8.87
CA VAL A 102 -7.88 26.47 9.95
C VAL A 102 -7.32 25.15 9.43
N ASP A 103 -6.06 24.89 9.73
CA ASP A 103 -5.43 23.59 9.47
C ASP A 103 -6.03 22.53 10.40
N THR A 104 -7.06 21.86 9.89
CA THR A 104 -7.74 20.79 10.62
C THR A 104 -6.97 19.46 10.62
N SER A 105 -5.84 19.37 9.91
CA SER A 105 -5.01 18.17 9.87
C SER A 105 -4.41 17.81 11.24
N GLY A 106 -4.46 18.72 12.22
CA GLY A 106 -4.01 18.48 13.59
C GLY A 106 -5.04 17.86 14.54
N PHE A 107 -6.31 17.76 14.18
CA PHE A 107 -7.34 17.27 15.10
C PHE A 107 -7.43 15.74 15.07
N LEU A 108 -7.03 15.11 16.17
CA LEU A 108 -7.02 13.65 16.36
C LEU A 108 -8.35 12.99 15.95
N LEU A 109 -9.49 13.52 16.38
CA LEU A 109 -10.82 12.97 16.05
C LEU A 109 -11.17 12.97 14.55
N GLN A 110 -10.79 14.02 13.82
CA GLN A 110 -11.03 14.07 12.37
C GLN A 110 -10.08 13.13 11.63
N ARG A 111 -8.82 13.03 12.07
CA ARG A 111 -7.86 12.05 11.55
C ARG A 111 -8.33 10.62 11.77
N THR A 112 -8.79 10.29 12.98
CA THR A 112 -9.30 8.95 13.28
C THR A 112 -10.48 8.58 12.39
N ARG A 113 -11.48 9.48 12.24
CA ARG A 113 -12.62 9.24 11.33
C ARG A 113 -12.19 9.00 9.89
N ARG A 114 -11.23 9.78 9.40
CA ARG A 114 -10.68 9.66 8.05
C ARG A 114 -9.99 8.32 7.85
N VAL A 115 -9.17 7.90 8.81
CA VAL A 115 -8.50 6.60 8.77
C VAL A 115 -9.51 5.47 8.84
N SER A 116 -10.51 5.52 9.73
CA SER A 116 -11.55 4.48 9.80
C SER A 116 -12.30 4.32 8.48
N TRP A 117 -12.62 5.41 7.77
CA TRP A 117 -13.24 5.36 6.44
C TRP A 117 -12.35 4.68 5.40
N ALA A 118 -11.04 4.95 5.45
CA ALA A 118 -10.08 4.30 4.58
C ALA A 118 -9.96 2.80 4.84
N LEU A 119 -9.90 2.42 6.11
CA LEU A 119 -9.82 1.02 6.53
C LEU A 119 -11.07 0.26 6.09
N ALA A 120 -12.25 0.88 6.14
CA ALA A 120 -13.48 0.30 5.61
C ALA A 120 -13.41 0.08 4.08
N GLY A 121 -12.87 1.04 3.31
CA GLY A 121 -12.68 0.86 1.86
C GLY A 121 -11.62 -0.17 1.50
N LEU A 122 -10.53 -0.23 2.27
CA LEU A 122 -9.53 -1.30 2.21
C LEU A 122 -10.18 -2.67 2.41
N ARG A 123 -11.00 -2.82 3.46
CA ARG A 123 -11.74 -4.05 3.74
C ARG A 123 -12.61 -4.41 2.55
N GLU A 124 -13.43 -3.49 2.05
CA GLU A 124 -14.32 -3.75 0.91
C GLU A 124 -13.55 -4.24 -0.32
N ARG A 125 -12.38 -3.65 -0.61
CA ARG A 125 -11.49 -4.06 -1.71
C ARG A 125 -10.91 -5.45 -1.48
N LEU A 126 -10.51 -5.78 -0.26
CA LEU A 126 -9.98 -7.11 0.09
C LEU A 126 -11.07 -8.19 0.06
N GLU A 127 -12.32 -7.82 0.31
CA GLU A 127 -13.48 -8.72 0.22
C GLU A 127 -13.90 -9.03 -1.23
N ARG A 128 -13.41 -8.29 -2.23
CA ARG A 128 -13.73 -8.59 -3.64
C ARG A 128 -13.05 -9.89 -4.09
N PRO A 129 -13.68 -10.70 -4.96
CA PRO A 129 -13.06 -11.89 -5.52
C PRO A 129 -11.71 -11.56 -6.17
N VAL A 130 -10.74 -12.48 -6.06
CA VAL A 130 -9.38 -12.31 -6.59
C VAL A 130 -8.96 -13.58 -7.35
N PRO A 131 -8.57 -13.46 -8.62
CA PRO A 131 -8.36 -14.64 -9.48
C PRO A 131 -7.10 -15.43 -9.11
N THR A 132 -6.02 -14.74 -8.71
CA THR A 132 -4.71 -15.36 -8.49
C THR A 132 -4.07 -14.90 -7.20
N ARG A 133 -3.17 -15.72 -6.65
CA ARG A 133 -2.37 -15.36 -5.48
C ARG A 133 -1.55 -14.10 -5.73
N GLN A 134 -0.94 -13.97 -6.91
CA GLN A 134 -0.19 -12.76 -7.27
C GLN A 134 -1.07 -11.50 -7.21
N ALA A 135 -2.30 -11.56 -7.71
CA ALA A 135 -3.22 -10.42 -7.63
C ALA A 135 -3.58 -10.05 -6.18
N LEU A 136 -3.65 -11.05 -5.28
CA LEU A 136 -3.84 -10.81 -3.85
C LEU A 136 -2.58 -10.20 -3.20
N GLU A 137 -1.40 -10.73 -3.51
CA GLU A 137 -0.12 -10.16 -3.03
C GLU A 137 0.01 -8.69 -3.45
N TRP A 138 -0.44 -8.31 -4.66
CA TRP A 138 -0.51 -6.91 -5.08
C TRP A 138 -1.50 -6.05 -4.28
N ARG A 139 -2.61 -6.61 -3.78
CA ARG A 139 -3.53 -5.87 -2.89
C ARG A 139 -2.91 -5.61 -1.53
N VAL A 140 -2.03 -6.50 -1.05
CA VAL A 140 -1.41 -6.39 0.27
C VAL A 140 -0.09 -5.62 0.22
N HIS A 141 0.83 -6.03 -0.65
CA HIS A 141 2.21 -5.54 -0.71
C HIS A 141 2.48 -4.55 -1.84
N GLY A 142 1.54 -4.38 -2.77
CA GLY A 142 1.70 -3.47 -3.91
C GLY A 142 1.85 -1.99 -3.50
N PRO A 143 2.18 -1.12 -4.47
CA PRO A 143 2.45 0.31 -4.26
C PRO A 143 1.25 1.13 -3.79
N VAL A 144 0.05 0.55 -3.83
CA VAL A 144 -1.18 1.11 -3.27
C VAL A 144 -1.93 0.06 -2.44
N GLY A 145 -1.17 -0.86 -1.86
CA GLY A 145 -1.67 -1.95 -1.03
C GLY A 145 -1.72 -1.61 0.46
N VAL A 146 -2.19 -2.57 1.25
CA VAL A 146 -2.31 -2.46 2.71
C VAL A 146 -0.99 -2.04 3.36
N ARG A 147 0.15 -2.57 2.89
CA ARG A 147 1.50 -2.23 3.39
C ARG A 147 1.82 -0.75 3.28
N GLN A 148 1.43 -0.10 2.18
CA GLN A 148 1.70 1.33 2.02
C GLN A 148 0.82 2.17 2.93
N VAL A 149 -0.40 1.71 3.20
CA VAL A 149 -1.25 2.36 4.22
C VAL A 149 -0.64 2.23 5.61
N ALA A 150 -0.15 1.05 6.00
CA ALA A 150 0.55 0.86 7.27
C ALA A 150 1.78 1.78 7.39
N ARG A 151 2.61 1.86 6.34
CA ARG A 151 3.77 2.77 6.30
C ARG A 151 3.38 4.24 6.38
N ALA A 152 2.31 4.65 5.71
CA ALA A 152 1.84 6.02 5.77
C ALA A 152 1.29 6.38 7.16
N LEU A 153 0.62 5.44 7.84
CA LEU A 153 0.20 5.61 9.24
C LEU A 153 1.41 5.76 10.17
N GLU A 154 2.47 4.99 9.95
CA GLU A 154 3.74 5.11 10.68
C GLU A 154 4.44 6.46 10.44
N GLN A 155 4.45 6.96 9.20
CA GLN A 155 5.11 8.22 8.87
C GLN A 155 4.34 9.45 9.36
N GLU A 156 3.01 9.40 9.38
CA GLU A 156 2.16 10.52 9.78
C GLU A 156 1.85 10.55 11.28
N GLN A 157 2.25 9.53 12.06
CA GLN A 157 1.98 9.46 13.50
C GLN A 157 2.63 10.62 14.28
N ARG A 158 1.90 11.17 15.25
CA ARG A 158 2.42 12.22 16.15
C ARG A 158 2.86 11.69 17.51
N SER A 159 2.45 10.48 17.87
CA SER A 159 2.82 9.82 19.11
C SER A 159 2.72 8.30 18.98
N SER A 160 3.53 7.59 19.76
CA SER A 160 3.48 6.11 19.84
C SER A 160 2.08 5.59 20.19
N GLU A 161 1.31 6.37 20.95
CA GLU A 161 -0.10 6.05 21.24
C GLU A 161 -0.99 6.12 20.01
N GLU A 162 -0.88 7.19 19.22
CA GLU A 162 -1.62 7.33 17.96
C GLU A 162 -1.24 6.20 17.00
N TYR A 163 0.05 5.89 16.89
CA TYR A 163 0.55 4.79 16.07
C TYR A 163 -0.07 3.45 16.51
N ALA A 164 0.06 3.08 17.78
CA ALA A 164 -0.46 1.81 18.29
C ALA A 164 -1.99 1.69 18.11
N PHE A 165 -2.72 2.78 18.35
CA PHE A 165 -4.17 2.84 18.13
C PHE A 165 -4.53 2.61 16.65
N LEU A 166 -3.91 3.35 15.72
CA LEU A 166 -4.24 3.26 14.29
C LEU A 166 -3.83 1.90 13.69
N MET A 167 -2.72 1.34 14.14
CA MET A 167 -2.27 0.00 13.70
C MET A 167 -3.17 -1.10 14.27
N ALA A 168 -3.68 -0.96 15.50
CA ALA A 168 -4.68 -1.87 16.05
C ALA A 168 -6.01 -1.81 15.26
N GLU A 169 -6.46 -0.62 14.86
CA GLU A 169 -7.63 -0.47 13.99
C GLU A 169 -7.42 -1.14 12.62
N LEU A 170 -6.23 -1.00 12.04
CA LEU A 170 -5.88 -1.69 10.80
C LEU A 170 -5.98 -3.21 10.97
N VAL A 171 -5.39 -3.78 12.02
CA VAL A 171 -5.48 -5.22 12.32
C VAL A 171 -6.93 -5.67 12.47
N LEU A 172 -7.74 -4.90 13.20
CA LEU A 172 -9.14 -5.22 13.43
C LEU A 172 -9.95 -5.24 12.13
N GLU A 173 -9.75 -4.25 11.25
CA GLU A 173 -10.45 -4.20 9.97
C GLU A 173 -9.99 -5.29 8.99
N LEU A 174 -8.70 -5.65 8.99
CA LEU A 174 -8.18 -6.77 8.21
C LEU A 174 -8.74 -8.11 8.69
N ALA A 175 -8.84 -8.32 10.01
CA ALA A 175 -9.41 -9.53 10.58
C ALA A 175 -10.92 -9.68 10.32
N ARG A 176 -11.61 -8.57 10.05
CA ARG A 176 -13.04 -8.53 9.70
C ARG A 176 -13.32 -8.80 8.22
N VAL A 177 -12.30 -8.87 7.36
CA VAL A 177 -12.46 -9.15 5.92
C VAL A 177 -13.19 -10.48 5.73
N ARG A 178 -14.30 -10.43 4.98
CA ARG A 178 -15.04 -11.62 4.51
C ARG A 178 -14.87 -11.80 3.01
N PRO A 179 -13.89 -12.61 2.54
CA PRO A 179 -13.63 -12.77 1.12
C PRO A 179 -14.85 -13.33 0.39
N ARG A 180 -15.34 -12.63 -0.63
CA ARG A 180 -16.41 -13.12 -1.50
C ARG A 180 -15.86 -14.12 -2.50
N THR A 181 -16.64 -15.15 -2.77
CA THR A 181 -16.32 -16.21 -3.72
C THR A 181 -16.82 -15.87 -5.12
N ALA A 182 -16.05 -16.25 -6.13
CA ALA A 182 -16.48 -16.30 -7.53
C ALA A 182 -15.77 -17.46 -8.23
N GLU A 183 -16.35 -17.96 -9.32
CA GLU A 183 -15.73 -19.01 -10.12
C GLU A 183 -14.36 -18.57 -10.67
N GLY A 184 -13.38 -19.46 -10.65
CA GLY A 184 -12.00 -19.17 -11.07
C GLY A 184 -11.21 -18.21 -10.15
N CYS A 185 -11.74 -17.90 -8.96
CA CYS A 185 -11.05 -17.10 -7.94
C CYS A 185 -10.52 -17.93 -6.77
N LEU A 186 -9.58 -17.35 -6.02
CA LEU A 186 -9.03 -17.95 -4.81
C LEU A 186 -10.12 -18.25 -3.78
N SER A 187 -9.91 -19.31 -3.00
CA SER A 187 -10.78 -19.65 -1.90
C SER A 187 -10.68 -18.61 -0.76
N PRO A 188 -11.74 -18.40 0.04
CA PRO A 188 -11.69 -17.51 1.19
C PRO A 188 -10.58 -17.89 2.19
N ARG A 189 -10.26 -19.19 2.29
CA ARG A 189 -9.18 -19.70 3.14
C ARG A 189 -7.81 -19.20 2.69
N GLU A 190 -7.52 -19.25 1.39
CA GLU A 190 -6.24 -18.75 0.85
C GLU A 190 -6.10 -17.25 1.04
N VAL A 191 -7.19 -16.50 0.80
CA VAL A 191 -7.20 -15.04 1.03
C VAL A 191 -6.88 -14.73 2.49
N ARG A 192 -7.57 -15.41 3.42
CA ARG A 192 -7.34 -15.25 4.86
C ARG A 192 -5.94 -15.64 5.30
N GLN A 193 -5.34 -16.66 4.69
CA GLN A 193 -3.98 -17.07 5.04
C GLN A 193 -2.95 -15.97 4.69
N VAL A 194 -3.11 -15.32 3.55
CA VAL A 194 -2.24 -14.18 3.16
C VAL A 194 -2.46 -13.00 4.11
N LEU A 195 -3.71 -12.66 4.39
CA LEU A 195 -4.03 -11.57 5.33
C LEU A 195 -3.56 -11.86 6.75
N GLY A 196 -3.66 -13.11 7.22
CA GLY A 196 -3.20 -13.55 8.53
C GLY A 196 -1.70 -13.29 8.71
N ARG A 197 -0.88 -13.66 7.73
CA ARG A 197 0.57 -13.37 7.77
C ARG A 197 0.86 -11.87 7.91
N PHE A 198 0.14 -11.04 7.16
CA PHE A 198 0.30 -9.59 7.25
C PHE A 198 -0.19 -9.03 8.59
N ILE A 199 -1.29 -9.57 9.14
CA ILE A 199 -1.78 -9.22 10.47
C ILE A 199 -0.72 -9.54 11.53
N ASP A 200 -0.09 -10.72 11.46
CA ASP A 200 0.96 -11.12 12.40
C ASP A 200 2.16 -10.18 12.33
N GLU A 201 2.58 -9.78 11.12
CA GLU A 201 3.64 -8.77 10.93
C GLU A 201 3.30 -7.43 11.60
N VAL A 202 2.06 -6.94 11.42
CA VAL A 202 1.61 -5.68 12.03
C VAL A 202 1.53 -5.80 13.56
N ARG A 203 1.12 -6.96 14.09
CA ARG A 203 1.10 -7.20 15.54
C ARG A 203 2.49 -7.09 16.15
N SER A 204 3.51 -7.69 15.53
CA SER A 204 4.88 -7.57 16.00
C SER A 204 5.37 -6.12 16.03
N GLN A 205 4.92 -5.27 15.10
CA GLN A 205 5.23 -3.83 15.11
C GLN A 205 4.52 -3.08 16.27
N ILE A 206 3.26 -3.41 16.53
CA ILE A 206 2.51 -2.84 17.66
C ILE A 206 3.17 -3.23 18.98
N GLU A 207 3.54 -4.51 19.15
CA GLU A 207 4.20 -5.01 20.36
C GLU A 207 5.55 -4.32 20.60
N ALA A 208 6.34 -4.10 19.55
CA ALA A 208 7.58 -3.34 19.64
C ALA A 208 7.36 -1.88 20.09
N ALA A 209 6.23 -1.28 19.71
CA ALA A 209 5.85 0.08 20.13
C ALA A 209 5.12 0.14 21.49
N ALA A 210 4.81 -1.00 22.12
CA ALA A 210 3.92 -1.07 23.28
C ALA A 210 4.56 -0.64 24.62
N ALA A 211 5.88 -0.46 24.65
CA ALA A 211 6.65 -0.17 25.85
C ALA A 211 6.18 1.12 26.56
N ASP A 212 5.91 2.18 25.78
CA ASP A 212 5.63 3.53 26.31
C ASP A 212 4.14 3.90 26.30
N LEU A 213 3.25 2.93 26.09
CA LEU A 213 1.81 3.19 26.02
C LEU A 213 1.21 3.45 27.41
N SER A 214 0.31 4.43 27.49
CA SER A 214 -0.54 4.58 28.67
C SER A 214 -1.42 3.35 28.90
N PRO A 215 -1.86 3.09 30.16
CA PRO A 215 -2.72 1.95 30.47
C PRO A 215 -4.02 1.91 29.65
N ALA A 216 -4.60 3.07 29.34
CA ALA A 216 -5.82 3.18 28.54
C ALA A 216 -5.59 2.71 27.09
N THR A 217 -4.53 3.21 26.45
CA THR A 217 -4.19 2.83 25.07
C THR A 217 -3.79 1.36 24.99
N ARG A 218 -3.00 0.87 25.96
CA ARG A 218 -2.64 -0.55 26.06
C ARG A 218 -3.89 -1.44 26.16
N GLY A 219 -4.82 -1.11 27.06
CA GLY A 219 -6.07 -1.86 27.21
C GLY A 219 -6.92 -1.85 25.94
N TYR A 220 -6.97 -0.72 25.22
CA TYR A 220 -7.64 -0.65 23.92
C TYR A 220 -7.00 -1.59 22.89
N VAL A 221 -5.68 -1.51 22.74
CA VAL A 221 -4.92 -2.33 21.78
C VAL A 221 -5.13 -3.81 22.05
N GLU A 222 -5.00 -4.25 23.30
CA GLU A 222 -5.23 -5.64 23.70
C GLU A 222 -6.67 -6.10 23.38
N GLN A 223 -7.66 -5.25 23.66
CA GLN A 223 -9.05 -5.53 23.33
C GLN A 223 -9.28 -5.65 21.81
N ALA A 224 -8.70 -4.74 21.02
CA ALA A 224 -8.80 -4.75 19.56
C ALA A 224 -8.16 -6.01 18.96
N LEU A 225 -6.98 -6.42 19.45
CA LEU A 225 -6.29 -7.64 19.02
C LEU A 225 -7.08 -8.90 19.40
N SER A 226 -7.65 -8.95 20.59
CA SER A 226 -8.53 -10.06 21.02
C SER A 226 -9.82 -10.15 20.18
N GLN A 227 -10.40 -9.01 19.82
CA GLN A 227 -11.53 -8.95 18.89
C GLN A 227 -11.13 -9.43 17.50
N ALA A 228 -9.95 -9.06 17.02
CA ALA A 228 -9.42 -9.52 15.74
C ALA A 228 -9.25 -11.05 15.72
N ASP A 229 -8.74 -11.64 16.80
CA ASP A 229 -8.64 -13.11 16.93
C ASP A 229 -10.02 -13.78 16.90
N SER A 230 -10.98 -13.16 17.61
CA SER A 230 -12.35 -13.63 17.64
C SER A 230 -13.06 -13.50 16.30
N ALA A 231 -12.71 -12.50 15.49
CA ALA A 231 -13.23 -12.30 14.13
C ALA A 231 -12.62 -13.31 13.16
N ALA A 232 -11.30 -13.54 13.25
CA ALA A 232 -10.59 -14.52 12.44
C ALA A 232 -11.11 -15.95 12.65
N ARG A 233 -11.52 -16.30 13.88
CA ARG A 233 -12.13 -17.61 14.20
C ARG A 233 -13.56 -17.79 13.70
N ARG A 234 -14.30 -16.70 13.48
CA ARG A 234 -15.72 -16.72 13.06
C ARG A 234 -15.91 -16.70 11.54
N ALA A 235 -14.85 -16.49 10.76
CA ALA A 235 -14.87 -16.29 9.31
C ALA A 235 -14.41 -17.53 8.54
#